data_AF-A0A7V9YYU3-F1
#
_entry.id   AF-A0A7V9YYU3-F1
#
_cell.length_a   1.000
_cell.length_b   1.000
_cell.length_c   1.000
_cell.angle_alpha   90.00
_cell.angle_beta   90.00
_cell.angle_gamma   90.00
#
_symmetry.space_group_name_H-M   'P 1'
#
loop_
_entity.id
_entity.type
_entity.pdbx_description
1 polymer ?
#
loop_
_entity_poly.entity_id
_entity_poly.type
_entity_poly.pdbx_seq_one_letter_code
_entity_poly.pdbx_strand_id
1 'polypeptide(L)'
;MNNFAGWSLEKDVFSLGKRDFKTFLGTKKFETPIITISENTTIFWVGYDGDNVIALSNDEKFSKLSSVISTLPKDINFTIVECSE
;
A
#
# COMPACT_ATOMS: atom_id res chain seq x y z
N MET A 1 16.24 1.54 -8.96
CA MET A 1 15.12 1.21 -8.08
C MET A 1 15.27 2.14 -6.89
N ASN A 2 14.60 3.29 -6.94
CA ASN A 2 14.81 4.32 -5.94
C ASN A 2 14.23 3.84 -4.60
N ASN A 3 15.09 3.85 -3.58
CA ASN A 3 14.90 3.48 -2.18
C ASN A 3 13.48 3.03 -1.78
N PHE A 4 13.20 1.74 -1.94
CA PHE A 4 12.01 1.11 -1.37
C PHE A 4 12.14 1.11 0.16
N ALA A 5 11.27 1.87 0.84
CA ALA A 5 11.14 1.86 2.29
C ALA A 5 9.74 1.35 2.65
N GLY A 6 9.65 0.07 3.01
CA GLY A 6 8.43 -0.55 3.53
C GLY A 6 8.53 -0.72 5.05
N TRP A 7 7.42 -0.49 5.75
CA TRP A 7 7.32 -0.77 7.19
C TRP A 7 6.09 -1.63 7.48
N SER A 8 6.26 -2.65 8.31
CA SER A 8 5.19 -3.45 8.89
C SER A 8 5.32 -3.48 10.41
N LEU A 9 4.17 -3.49 11.09
CA LEU A 9 4.13 -3.34 12.56
C LEU A 9 4.25 -4.67 13.31
N GLU A 10 3.98 -5.81 12.65
CA GLU A 10 3.76 -7.08 13.37
C GLU A 10 4.54 -8.27 12.79
N LYS A 11 4.70 -8.35 11.46
CA LYS A 11 5.34 -9.48 10.76
C LYS A 11 6.08 -9.03 9.51
N ASP A 12 7.07 -9.81 9.09
CA ASP A 12 7.71 -9.63 7.78
C ASP A 12 6.73 -9.99 6.67
N VAL A 13 6.24 -8.96 5.98
CA VAL A 13 5.32 -9.09 4.83
C VAL A 13 6.00 -8.79 3.50
N PHE A 14 7.27 -8.37 3.53
CA PHE A 14 8.02 -7.94 2.37
C PHE A 14 9.07 -8.99 1.98
N SER A 15 9.15 -9.26 0.68
CA SER A 15 10.24 -10.02 0.08
C SER A 15 10.64 -9.39 -1.26
N LEU A 16 11.83 -9.70 -1.76
CA LEU A 16 12.25 -9.33 -3.12
C LEU A 16 12.15 -10.55 -4.02
N GLY A 17 11.65 -10.37 -5.24
CA GLY A 17 11.64 -11.43 -6.23
C GLY A 17 11.34 -10.95 -7.63
N LYS A 18 11.55 -11.82 -8.61
CA LYS A 18 11.29 -11.51 -10.02
C LYS A 18 9.82 -11.72 -10.35
N ARG A 19 9.20 -10.74 -11.01
CA ARG A 19 7.84 -10.82 -11.54
C ARG A 19 7.80 -10.35 -12.99
N ASP A 20 6.90 -10.96 -13.75
CA ASP A 20 6.63 -10.59 -15.14
C ASP A 20 5.72 -9.36 -15.17
N PHE A 21 6.20 -8.27 -15.77
CA PHE A 21 5.40 -7.06 -16.00
C PHE A 21 5.17 -6.88 -17.50
N LYS A 22 3.94 -6.52 -17.85
CA LYS A 22 3.60 -6.12 -19.21
C LYS A 22 4.18 -4.73 -19.46
N THR A 23 5.05 -4.62 -20.45
CA THR A 23 5.62 -3.34 -20.91
C THR A 23 5.19 -3.09 -22.36
N PHE A 24 5.43 -1.87 -22.85
CA PHE A 24 5.20 -1.55 -24.27
C PHE A 24 5.97 -2.46 -25.23
N LEU A 25 7.10 -3.04 -24.80
CA LEU A 25 7.95 -3.93 -25.59
C LEU A 25 7.66 -5.42 -25.34
N GLY A 26 6.54 -5.75 -24.69
CA GLY A 26 6.18 -7.11 -24.29
C GLY A 26 6.41 -7.40 -22.80
N THR A 27 6.38 -8.67 -22.43
CA THR A 27 6.52 -9.11 -21.04
C THR A 27 7.99 -9.15 -20.63
N LYS A 28 8.34 -8.51 -19.51
CA LYS A 28 9.71 -8.49 -19.00
C LYS A 28 9.72 -8.79 -17.50
N LYS A 29 10.76 -9.52 -17.06
CA LYS A 29 11.00 -9.81 -15.64
C LYS A 29 11.72 -8.65 -14.98
N PHE A 30 11.14 -8.14 -13.91
CA PHE A 30 11.77 -7.14 -13.04
C PHE A 30 11.88 -7.71 -11.63
N GLU A 31 12.99 -7.43 -10.97
CA GLU A 31 13.08 -7.58 -9.52
C GLU A 31 12.19 -6.52 -8.88
N THR A 32 11.27 -6.96 -8.04
CA THR A 32 10.24 -6.12 -7.43
C THR A 32 10.03 -6.53 -5.97
N PRO A 33 9.65 -5.59 -5.09
CA PRO A 33 9.03 -5.93 -3.83
C PRO A 33 7.79 -6.80 -4.07
N ILE A 34 7.67 -7.86 -3.28
CA ILE A 34 6.52 -8.74 -3.21
C ILE A 34 5.97 -8.60 -1.79
N ILE A 35 4.69 -8.27 -1.72
CA ILE A 35 3.98 -8.05 -0.47
C ILE A 35 3.03 -9.23 -0.27
N THR A 36 3.19 -9.97 0.83
CA THR A 36 2.31 -11.07 1.21
C THR A 36 1.36 -10.59 2.30
N ILE A 37 0.09 -10.44 1.95
CA ILE A 37 -0.95 -9.98 2.88
C ILE A 37 -1.61 -11.23 3.50
N SER A 38 -1.36 -11.47 4.79
CA SER A 38 -2.08 -12.46 5.60
C SER A 38 -3.38 -11.88 6.16
N GLU A 39 -4.17 -12.66 6.91
CA GLU A 39 -5.34 -12.14 7.62
C GLU A 39 -4.99 -10.95 8.54
N ASN A 40 -5.85 -9.95 8.59
CA ASN A 40 -5.74 -8.77 9.46
C ASN A 40 -4.42 -7.98 9.32
N THR A 41 -3.93 -7.84 8.09
CA THR A 41 -2.68 -7.15 7.78
C THR A 41 -2.96 -5.80 7.14
N THR A 42 -2.28 -4.76 7.62
CA THR A 42 -2.24 -3.43 7.00
C THR A 42 -0.80 -3.06 6.64
N ILE A 43 -0.58 -2.64 5.40
CA ILE A 43 0.70 -2.15 4.88
C ILE A 43 0.58 -0.67 4.59
N PHE A 44 1.59 0.08 4.99
CA PHE A 44 1.74 1.49 4.63
C PHE A 44 2.91 1.63 3.66
N TRP A 45 2.63 2.14 2.47
CA TRP A 45 3.61 2.51 1.46
C TRP A 45 3.80 4.01 1.48
N VAL A 46 4.98 4.46 1.87
CA VAL A 46 5.32 5.88 1.89
C VAL A 46 5.84 6.30 0.52
N GLY A 47 5.32 7.41 -0.01
CA GLY A 47 5.74 8.01 -1.26
C GLY A 47 7.23 8.40 -1.27
N TYR A 48 7.78 8.63 -2.46
CA TYR A 48 9.21 8.89 -2.68
C TYR A 48 9.76 10.06 -1.82
N ASP A 49 8.92 11.05 -1.51
CA ASP A 49 9.30 12.22 -0.72
C ASP A 49 8.58 12.28 0.65
N GLY A 50 7.90 11.21 1.06
CA GLY A 50 7.03 11.22 2.25
C GLY A 50 5.83 12.17 2.10
N ASP A 51 5.54 12.60 0.88
CA ASP A 51 4.45 13.49 0.49
C ASP A 51 3.09 12.78 0.50
N ASN A 52 3.10 11.45 0.38
CA ASN A 52 1.91 10.63 0.50
C ASN A 52 2.18 9.32 1.26
N VAL A 53 1.08 8.72 1.72
CA VAL A 53 1.07 7.36 2.25
C VAL A 53 -0.10 6.63 1.60
N ILE A 54 0.18 5.48 1.00
CA ILE A 54 -0.83 4.54 0.51
C ILE A 54 -0.98 3.44 1.55
N ALA A 55 -2.20 3.22 2.04
CA ALA A 55 -2.51 2.12 2.93
C ALA A 55 -3.22 0.99 2.16
N LEU A 56 -2.71 -0.23 2.28
CA LEU A 56 -3.33 -1.45 1.76
C LEU A 56 -3.70 -2.32 2.96
N SER A 57 -4.98 -2.58 3.17
CA SER A 57 -5.46 -3.31 4.34
C SER A 57 -6.52 -4.35 3.98
N ASN A 58 -6.46 -5.50 4.65
CA ASN A 58 -7.55 -6.46 4.72
C ASN A 58 -8.07 -6.65 6.16
N ASP A 59 -7.73 -5.74 7.09
CA ASP A 59 -8.29 -5.72 8.44
C ASP A 59 -9.72 -5.18 8.38
N GLU A 60 -10.67 -5.90 9.00
CA GLU A 60 -12.08 -5.50 9.05
C GLU A 60 -12.30 -4.10 9.64
N LYS A 61 -11.38 -3.61 10.49
CA LYS A 61 -11.42 -2.24 11.03
C LYS A 61 -11.39 -1.17 9.94
N PHE A 62 -10.78 -1.45 8.79
CA PHE A 62 -10.68 -0.52 7.66
C PHE A 62 -11.59 -0.89 6.49
N SER A 63 -12.49 -1.87 6.67
CA SER A 63 -13.43 -2.34 5.63
C SER A 63 -14.46 -1.29 5.19
N LYS A 64 -14.69 -0.26 6.01
CA LYS A 64 -15.66 0.80 5.75
C LYS A 64 -14.98 2.16 5.82
N LEU A 65 -15.30 3.04 4.88
CA LEU A 65 -14.81 4.40 4.84
C LEU A 65 -15.12 5.18 6.14
N SER A 66 -16.30 4.98 6.72
CA SER A 66 -16.67 5.60 8.00
C SER A 66 -15.74 5.19 9.16
N SER A 67 -15.29 3.93 9.18
CA SER A 67 -14.33 3.44 10.17
C SER A 67 -12.94 4.05 9.95
N VAL A 68 -12.52 4.27 8.71
CA VAL A 68 -11.26 4.97 8.42
C VAL A 68 -11.33 6.43 8.91
N ILE A 69 -12.40 7.15 8.53
CA ILE A 69 -12.58 8.56 8.90
C ILE A 69 -12.59 8.75 10.42
N SER A 70 -13.16 7.82 11.19
CA SER A 70 -13.20 7.92 12.66
C SER A 70 -11.82 7.80 13.33
N THR A 71 -10.83 7.26 12.62
CA THR A 71 -9.43 7.20 13.12
C THR A 71 -8.63 8.47 12.86
N LEU A 72 -9.13 9.37 12.01
CA LEU A 72 -8.42 10.58 11.64
C LEU A 72 -8.50 11.63 12.77
N PRO A 73 -7.46 12.48 12.94
CA PRO A 73 -7.50 13.57 13.92
C PRO A 73 -8.66 14.54 13.64
N LYS A 74 -9.19 15.19 14.66
CA LYS A 74 -10.40 16.04 14.52
C LYS A 74 -10.22 17.27 13.61
N ASP A 75 -8.99 17.75 13.48
CA ASP A 75 -8.68 19.02 12.81
C ASP A 75 -8.05 18.85 11.43
N ILE A 76 -8.34 17.72 10.76
CA ILE A 76 -7.89 17.51 9.38
C ILE A 76 -8.96 17.91 8.36
N ASN A 77 -8.53 18.48 7.25
CA ASN A 77 -9.36 18.63 6.06
C ASN A 77 -9.08 17.45 5.14
N PHE A 78 -10.11 16.73 4.71
CA PHE A 78 -9.98 15.63 3.76
C PHE A 78 -11.06 15.71 2.69
N THR A 79 -10.80 15.06 1.56
CA THR A 79 -11.75 14.88 0.47
C THR A 79 -11.75 13.41 0.09
N ILE A 80 -12.94 12.87 -0.18
CA ILE A 80 -13.10 11.50 -0.65
C ILE A 80 -13.16 11.56 -2.17
N VAL A 81 -12.27 10.84 -2.82
CA VAL A 81 -12.25 10.69 -4.28
C VAL A 81 -12.41 9.20 -4.57
N GLU A 82 -13.50 8.82 -5.24
CA GLU A 82 -13.68 7.46 -5.74
C GLU A 82 -12.92 7.32 -7.06
N CYS A 83 -11.94 6.41 -7.09
CA CYS A 83 -11.25 6.04 -8.31
C CYS A 83 -12.02 4.90 -8.98
N SER A 84 -12.58 5.13 -10.16
CA SER A 84 -13.13 4.07 -11.00
C SER A 84 -11.99 3.22 -11.59
N GLU A 85 -12.18 1.90 -11.64
CA GLU A 85 -11.30 0.95 -12.34
C GLU A 85 -11.25 1.20 -13.86
#